data_AF-I0KG67-F1
#
_entry.id   AF-I0KG67-F1
#
_cell.length_a   1.000
_cell.length_b   1.000
_cell.length_c   1.000
_cell.angle_alpha   90.00
_cell.angle_beta   90.00
_cell.angle_gamma   90.00
#
_symmetry.space_group_name_H-M   'P 1'
#
loop_
_entity.id
_entity.type
_entity.pdbx_description
1 polymer ?
#
loop_
_entity_poly.entity_id
_entity_poly.type
_entity_poly.pdbx_seq_one_letter_code
_entity_poly.pdbx_strand_id
1 'polypeptide(L)'
;MKRIYQAGSILTTLLLAGLLACQPHDKGIVPNPENPATGTPTPVGKPIGTAFTVTISPAGGVVASPDGKLSLTVPAGAVSKATQLTIQPVENTAPNGVGLGYHISPDTLSFAQPLTVDYRYQDNELTGHSAEAIGLAFQNKDNGWQLAQPAIVDKTQRRIRTRLKKARWWSLVTQYQLTPDIDTAMVNEVRNLQLMRAINGEWPTYSTTSSKDDLLTPLVRSAVANQDVRGAYLNGQDWGHGEPADQSWGSLTIDYHDAKILYLAPGKKPKTNNPVKIGIAVSTGGANGLLVLFSDMYVKGDISLTLDGRDFGTNILAQGALANNILSLAIHGVDSTGKNGTMVVFVNDPRVGSFKCDLDKTSVSTTNEAAKKLEETGESVYSACSKDKAAECSVFLTKLGPSATTGYLRVEGRVAGTLVTRHEEDNTCGVIKHITTQVHADFSLLVKR
;
A
#
# COMPACT_ATOMS: atom_id res chain seq x y z
N MET A 1 -42.02 -28.54 70.47
CA MET A 1 -40.77 -28.70 71.25
C MET A 1 -40.07 -27.34 71.34
N LYS A 2 -39.70 -26.94 72.57
CA LYS A 2 -38.66 -25.97 73.01
C LYS A 2 -38.29 -24.80 72.06
N ARG A 3 -38.63 -23.55 72.41
CA ARG A 3 -37.95 -22.58 73.31
C ARG A 3 -37.01 -21.61 72.53
N ILE A 4 -37.34 -20.32 72.45
CA ILE A 4 -36.80 -19.11 73.17
C ILE A 4 -35.41 -18.59 72.67
N TYR A 5 -35.33 -17.26 72.58
CA TYR A 5 -34.20 -16.29 72.67
C TYR A 5 -33.73 -15.69 71.34
N GLN A 6 -33.98 -14.42 70.97
CA GLN A 6 -33.71 -13.08 71.56
C GLN A 6 -32.23 -12.71 71.75
N ALA A 7 -31.93 -11.50 71.27
CA ALA A 7 -30.83 -10.57 71.61
C ALA A 7 -29.41 -11.00 71.17
N GLY A 8 -28.50 -10.09 70.78
CA GLY A 8 -28.52 -8.65 70.90
C GLY A 8 -27.35 -7.99 70.19
N SER A 9 -27.45 -6.66 70.17
CA SER A 9 -26.55 -5.65 69.63
C SER A 9 -25.11 -5.75 70.13
N ILE A 10 -24.12 -5.68 69.23
CA ILE A 10 -22.81 -5.07 69.51
C ILE A 10 -22.47 -4.10 68.37
N LEU A 11 -22.44 -2.84 68.78
CA LEU A 11 -22.00 -1.66 68.07
C LEU A 11 -20.47 -1.58 68.14
N THR A 12 -19.76 -1.65 67.01
CA THR A 12 -18.39 -1.12 66.92
C THR A 12 -18.10 -0.62 65.50
N THR A 13 -18.29 0.68 65.33
CA THR A 13 -17.43 1.61 64.56
C THR A 13 -16.41 0.99 63.60
N LEU A 14 -16.68 1.05 62.29
CA LEU A 14 -15.64 1.38 61.30
C LEU A 14 -16.19 2.43 60.33
N LEU A 15 -15.77 3.66 60.60
CA LEU A 15 -16.00 4.88 59.86
C LEU A 15 -15.12 4.90 58.59
N LEU A 16 -15.67 5.40 57.49
CA LEU A 16 -14.98 6.18 56.45
C LEU A 16 -13.64 5.64 55.89
N ALA A 17 -13.69 4.90 54.77
CA ALA A 17 -12.68 4.97 53.70
C ALA A 17 -13.15 4.21 52.46
N GLY A 18 -13.96 4.84 51.60
CA GLY A 18 -14.39 4.22 50.33
C GLY A 18 -14.88 5.18 49.25
N LEU A 19 -14.85 6.50 49.50
CA LEU A 19 -15.17 7.52 48.52
C LEU A 19 -13.89 8.30 48.17
N LEU A 20 -12.98 7.69 47.41
CA LEU A 20 -11.87 8.37 46.70
C LEU A 20 -11.27 7.41 45.65
N ALA A 21 -12.11 6.92 44.74
CA ALA A 21 -11.66 6.23 43.53
C ALA A 21 -12.19 6.97 42.28
N CYS A 22 -11.92 8.27 42.23
CA CYS A 22 -11.83 9.02 40.99
C CYS A 22 -10.38 9.49 40.90
N GLN A 23 -9.52 8.74 40.20
CA GLN A 23 -8.33 9.36 39.63
C GLN A 23 -8.82 10.34 38.55
N PRO A 24 -8.50 11.64 38.64
CA PRO A 24 -8.73 12.51 37.50
C PRO A 24 -7.91 11.97 36.33
N HIS A 25 -8.60 11.70 35.22
CA HIS A 25 -8.02 11.47 33.91
C HIS A 25 -6.84 12.42 33.70
N ASP A 26 -5.71 11.85 33.27
CA ASP A 26 -4.47 12.58 33.01
C ASP A 26 -4.76 13.93 32.35
N LYS A 27 -4.35 14.99 33.04
CA LYS A 27 -4.39 16.34 32.51
C LYS A 27 -3.67 16.31 31.18
N GLY A 28 -4.36 16.74 30.12
CA GLY A 28 -3.78 16.93 28.80
C GLY A 28 -2.44 17.64 28.93
N ILE A 29 -1.45 17.12 28.18
CA ILE A 29 -0.11 17.67 28.11
C ILE A 29 -0.24 19.16 27.79
N VAL A 30 -0.04 20.02 28.79
CA VAL A 30 0.18 21.44 28.56
C VAL A 30 1.60 21.53 27.98
N PRO A 31 1.79 22.04 26.74
CA PRO A 31 3.12 22.11 26.15
C PRO A 31 4.05 22.91 27.07
N ASN A 32 5.16 22.30 27.49
CA ASN A 32 6.26 23.02 28.14
C ASN A 32 6.87 23.99 27.11
N PRO A 33 6.86 25.32 27.33
CA PRO A 33 7.41 26.31 26.39
C PRO A 33 8.93 26.20 26.19
N GLU A 34 9.65 25.49 27.06
CA GLU A 34 11.12 25.49 27.07
C GLU A 34 11.78 24.45 26.15
N ASN A 35 11.01 23.57 25.52
CA ASN A 35 11.53 22.69 24.48
C ASN A 35 10.46 22.51 23.39
N PRO A 36 10.42 23.37 22.36
CA PRO A 36 9.49 23.19 21.26
C PRO A 36 9.80 21.83 20.65
N ALA A 37 8.83 20.91 20.65
CA ALA A 37 9.01 19.64 19.97
C ALA A 37 9.43 19.95 18.54
N THR A 38 10.66 19.60 18.17
CA THR A 38 11.15 19.73 16.81
C THR A 38 10.48 18.57 16.08
N GLY A 39 9.52 18.87 15.18
CA GLY A 39 8.80 17.82 14.43
C GLY A 39 9.77 16.81 13.81
N THR A 40 9.30 15.62 13.42
CA THR A 40 10.16 14.52 12.95
C THR A 40 11.11 14.99 11.86
N PRO A 41 12.44 15.00 12.09
CA PRO A 41 13.39 15.50 11.10
C PRO A 41 13.45 14.59 9.87
N THR A 42 13.50 15.20 8.68
CA THR A 42 13.73 14.47 7.41
C THR A 42 14.82 15.17 6.59
N PRO A 43 15.49 14.49 5.63
CA PRO A 43 16.35 15.21 4.69
C PRO A 43 15.56 16.27 3.91
N VAL A 44 16.23 17.35 3.50
CA VAL A 44 15.64 18.30 2.54
C VAL A 44 15.32 17.59 1.23
N GLY A 45 14.24 17.98 0.58
CA GLY A 45 13.85 17.42 -0.71
C GLY A 45 14.87 17.70 -1.80
N LYS A 46 15.13 16.70 -2.67
CA LYS A 46 15.99 16.91 -3.84
C LYS A 46 15.27 17.80 -4.87
N PRO A 47 15.98 18.71 -5.57
CA PRO A 47 15.40 19.51 -6.64
C PRO A 47 14.76 18.66 -7.74
N ILE A 48 13.57 19.09 -8.18
CA ILE A 48 12.83 18.52 -9.31
C ILE A 48 12.56 19.64 -10.31
N GLY A 49 13.02 19.46 -11.56
CA GLY A 49 12.82 20.46 -12.62
C GLY A 49 13.61 21.75 -12.39
N THR A 50 13.19 22.82 -13.04
CA THR A 50 13.95 24.08 -13.13
C THR A 50 13.54 25.08 -12.05
N ALA A 51 14.53 25.79 -11.49
CA ALA A 51 14.31 26.92 -10.60
C ALA A 51 13.76 28.11 -11.37
N PHE A 52 12.88 28.88 -10.74
CA PHE A 52 12.37 30.14 -11.28
C PHE A 52 12.65 31.29 -10.33
N THR A 53 13.11 32.41 -10.89
CA THR A 53 13.65 33.52 -10.11
C THR A 53 12.99 34.85 -10.50
N VAL A 54 12.57 35.62 -9.49
CA VAL A 54 11.92 36.93 -9.66
C VAL A 54 12.49 37.92 -8.66
N THR A 55 12.73 39.16 -9.11
CA THR A 55 13.11 40.27 -8.22
C THR A 55 11.86 40.95 -7.68
N ILE A 56 11.70 40.94 -6.35
CA ILE A 56 10.64 41.68 -5.64
C ILE A 56 11.20 42.96 -5.07
N SER A 57 10.53 44.08 -5.39
CA SER A 57 10.86 45.40 -4.85
C SER A 57 10.11 45.67 -3.53
N PRO A 58 10.44 46.74 -2.79
CA PRO A 58 9.67 47.15 -1.61
C PRO A 58 8.19 47.41 -1.87
N ALA A 59 7.77 47.64 -3.12
CA ALA A 59 6.36 47.77 -3.48
C ALA A 59 5.58 46.44 -3.37
N GLY A 60 6.26 45.31 -3.15
CA GLY A 60 5.66 43.99 -3.13
C GLY A 60 5.44 43.43 -4.54
N GLY A 61 4.58 42.42 -4.65
CA GLY A 61 4.24 41.79 -5.93
C GLY A 61 3.68 40.39 -5.76
N VAL A 62 3.45 39.72 -6.90
CA VAL A 62 3.02 38.31 -6.95
C VAL A 62 4.10 37.51 -7.68
N VAL A 63 4.50 36.39 -7.08
CA VAL A 63 5.38 35.39 -7.70
C VAL A 63 4.61 34.10 -7.86
N ALA A 64 4.43 33.61 -9.08
CA ALA A 64 3.82 32.32 -9.33
C ALA A 64 4.89 31.33 -9.83
N SER A 65 4.77 30.07 -9.42
CA SER A 65 5.55 28.99 -10.01
C SER A 65 5.10 28.75 -11.46
N PRO A 66 6.02 28.35 -12.37
CA PRO A 66 5.67 28.10 -13.78
C PRO A 66 4.58 27.04 -14.00
N ASP A 67 4.45 26.09 -13.07
CA ASP A 67 3.40 25.05 -13.09
C ASP A 67 2.02 25.57 -12.63
N GLY A 68 1.94 26.82 -12.17
CA GLY A 68 0.72 27.44 -11.66
C GLY A 68 0.15 26.77 -10.41
N LYS A 69 0.95 26.01 -9.66
CA LYS A 69 0.52 25.38 -8.40
C LYS A 69 0.76 26.28 -7.19
N LEU A 70 1.88 26.99 -7.14
CA LEU A 70 2.25 27.87 -6.04
C LEU A 70 2.17 29.34 -6.49
N SER A 71 1.52 30.16 -5.68
CA SER A 71 1.55 31.62 -5.81
C SER A 71 1.90 32.25 -4.47
N LEU A 72 2.84 33.19 -4.49
CA LEU A 72 3.28 33.97 -3.34
C LEU A 72 2.87 35.42 -3.56
N THR A 73 1.98 35.94 -2.71
CA THR A 73 1.65 37.37 -2.70
C THR A 73 2.48 38.06 -1.62
N VAL A 74 3.47 38.84 -2.04
CA VAL A 74 4.37 39.59 -1.18
C VAL A 74 3.80 41.00 -0.99
N PRO A 75 3.37 41.39 0.21
CA PRO A 75 2.79 42.72 0.43
C PRO A 75 3.85 43.82 0.33
N ALA A 76 3.41 45.06 0.09
CA ALA A 76 4.28 46.21 0.14
C ALA A 76 4.94 46.33 1.53
N GLY A 77 6.23 46.69 1.54
CA GLY A 77 7.03 46.78 2.76
C GLY A 77 7.48 45.42 3.34
N ALA A 78 7.15 44.29 2.72
CA ALA A 78 7.64 42.99 3.17
C ALA A 78 9.16 42.82 3.01
N VAL A 79 9.74 43.51 2.02
CA VAL A 79 11.19 43.61 1.80
C VAL A 79 11.61 45.07 1.81
N SER A 80 12.78 45.38 2.37
CA SER A 80 13.30 46.76 2.47
C SER A 80 14.03 47.23 1.22
N LYS A 81 14.43 46.30 0.34
CA LYS A 81 15.11 46.58 -0.93
C LYS A 81 14.75 45.53 -1.97
N ALA A 82 15.08 45.79 -3.24
CA ALA A 82 14.96 44.81 -4.31
C ALA A 82 15.67 43.50 -3.93
N THR A 83 14.91 42.41 -3.87
CA THR A 83 15.34 41.10 -3.38
C THR A 83 15.00 40.04 -4.40
N GLN A 84 15.99 39.24 -4.78
CA GLN A 84 15.80 38.11 -5.66
C GLN A 84 15.18 36.94 -4.87
N LEU A 85 14.02 36.47 -5.30
CA LEU A 85 13.35 35.28 -4.78
C LEU A 85 13.45 34.17 -5.81
N THR A 86 13.82 32.98 -5.37
CA THR A 86 13.85 31.78 -6.22
C THR A 86 12.90 30.72 -5.66
N ILE A 87 12.09 30.13 -6.54
CA ILE A 87 11.20 29.02 -6.24
C ILE A 87 11.66 27.80 -7.04
N GLN A 88 11.89 26.68 -6.35
CA GLN A 88 12.31 25.42 -6.96
C GLN A 88 11.39 24.30 -6.47
N PRO A 89 10.71 23.56 -7.37
CA PRO A 89 10.05 22.32 -6.96
C PRO A 89 11.06 21.30 -6.44
N VAL A 90 10.69 20.54 -5.42
CA VAL A 90 11.54 19.53 -4.76
C VAL A 90 10.72 18.28 -4.42
N GLU A 91 11.41 17.16 -4.15
CA GLU A 91 10.80 15.99 -3.52
C GLU A 91 10.10 16.39 -2.20
N ASN A 92 8.90 15.86 -1.96
CA ASN A 92 8.19 16.13 -0.71
C ASN A 92 8.62 15.12 0.36
N THR A 93 9.43 15.58 1.32
CA THR A 93 9.92 14.76 2.44
C THR A 93 9.16 15.03 3.74
N ALA A 94 8.03 15.73 3.69
CA ALA A 94 7.22 16.00 4.88
C ALA A 94 6.53 14.73 5.40
N PRO A 95 6.29 14.62 6.72
CA PRO A 95 5.35 13.65 7.27
C PRO A 95 4.00 13.76 6.56
N ASN A 96 3.53 12.65 5.97
CA ASN A 96 2.32 12.58 5.15
C ASN A 96 2.28 13.64 4.03
N GLY A 97 3.43 13.90 3.41
CA GLY A 97 3.54 14.81 2.27
C GLY A 97 2.74 14.34 1.05
N VAL A 98 2.06 15.27 0.41
CA VAL A 98 1.25 15.06 -0.79
C VAL A 98 1.87 15.85 -1.95
N GLY A 99 2.03 15.21 -3.11
CA GLY A 99 2.56 15.86 -4.31
C GLY A 99 4.00 16.38 -4.15
N LEU A 100 4.32 17.47 -4.85
CA LEU A 100 5.64 18.10 -4.79
C LEU A 100 5.78 19.04 -3.59
N GLY A 101 7.00 19.17 -3.07
CA GLY A 101 7.39 20.26 -2.21
C GLY A 101 7.96 21.44 -3.04
N TYR A 102 8.16 22.58 -2.39
CA TYR A 102 8.76 23.77 -2.98
C TYR A 102 9.78 24.38 -2.04
N HIS A 103 10.97 24.66 -2.55
CA HIS A 103 12.00 25.43 -1.86
C HIS A 103 11.93 26.89 -2.31
N ILE A 104 11.74 27.80 -1.36
CA ILE A 104 11.75 29.24 -1.57
C ILE A 104 13.04 29.78 -0.95
N SER A 105 13.89 30.42 -1.76
CA SER A 105 15.19 30.94 -1.32
C SER A 105 15.32 32.45 -1.62
N PRO A 106 16.20 33.19 -0.90
CA PRO A 106 17.21 32.71 0.05
C PRO A 106 16.67 32.37 1.45
N ASP A 107 17.22 31.34 2.08
CA ASP A 107 16.75 30.79 3.38
C ASP A 107 16.95 31.74 4.57
N THR A 108 17.84 32.72 4.39
CA THR A 108 18.13 33.78 5.35
C THR A 108 17.10 34.91 5.32
N LEU A 109 16.21 34.93 4.32
CA LEU A 109 15.23 35.98 4.16
C LEU A 109 14.09 35.80 5.17
N SER A 110 13.90 36.85 5.99
CA SER A 110 12.72 37.05 6.81
C SER A 110 11.97 38.28 6.31
N PHE A 111 10.69 38.11 5.99
CA PHE A 111 9.83 39.19 5.54
C PHE A 111 9.34 40.03 6.73
N ALA A 112 9.34 41.35 6.59
CA ALA A 112 8.83 42.27 7.61
C ALA A 112 7.30 42.18 7.75
N GLN A 113 6.62 41.82 6.66
CA GLN A 113 5.18 41.53 6.60
C GLN A 113 5.01 40.11 6.04
N PRO A 114 4.12 39.28 6.60
CA PRO A 114 3.97 37.92 6.13
C PRO A 114 3.45 37.91 4.69
N LEU A 115 4.07 37.10 3.83
CA LEU A 115 3.54 36.83 2.49
C LEU A 115 2.36 35.87 2.58
N THR A 116 1.46 35.92 1.61
CA THR A 116 0.41 34.90 1.45
C THR A 116 0.91 33.82 0.51
N VAL A 117 0.92 32.59 0.99
CA VAL A 117 1.06 31.40 0.14
C VAL A 117 -0.31 30.96 -0.30
N ASP A 118 -0.43 30.69 -1.59
CA ASP A 118 -1.60 30.10 -2.19
C ASP A 118 -1.16 28.88 -3.01
N TYR A 119 -1.59 27.71 -2.57
CA TYR A 119 -1.33 26.45 -3.23
C TYR A 119 -2.61 25.91 -3.87
N ARG A 120 -2.57 25.68 -5.17
CA ARG A 120 -3.65 25.05 -5.93
C ARG A 120 -3.38 23.56 -6.06
N TYR A 121 -4.20 22.75 -5.40
CA TYR A 121 -4.10 21.29 -5.44
C TYR A 121 -4.96 20.68 -6.56
N GLN A 122 -4.55 19.53 -7.06
CA GLN A 122 -5.24 18.76 -8.08
C GLN A 122 -5.91 17.50 -7.48
N ASP A 123 -6.92 16.97 -8.16
CA ASP A 123 -7.66 15.78 -7.68
C ASP A 123 -6.75 14.55 -7.57
N ASN A 124 -5.76 14.42 -8.48
CA ASN A 124 -4.80 13.32 -8.44
C ASN A 124 -3.87 13.40 -7.21
N GLU A 125 -3.55 14.60 -6.71
CA GLU A 125 -2.79 14.80 -5.48
C GLU A 125 -3.61 14.38 -4.26
N LEU A 126 -4.94 14.45 -4.35
CA LEU A 126 -5.83 13.97 -3.29
C LEU A 126 -6.28 12.52 -3.49
N THR A 127 -5.67 11.76 -4.41
CA THR A 127 -6.00 10.33 -4.54
C THR A 127 -5.70 9.62 -3.22
N GLY A 128 -6.72 9.04 -2.58
CA GLY A 128 -6.58 8.41 -1.26
C GLY A 128 -6.64 9.38 -0.07
N HIS A 129 -6.87 10.67 -0.31
CA HIS A 129 -6.90 11.74 0.70
C HIS A 129 -8.18 12.59 0.57
N SER A 130 -8.44 13.42 1.58
CA SER A 130 -9.59 14.34 1.62
C SER A 130 -9.10 15.77 1.75
N ALA A 131 -9.77 16.68 1.03
CA ALA A 131 -9.47 18.11 1.08
C ALA A 131 -9.72 18.70 2.48
N GLU A 132 -10.57 18.09 3.30
CA GLU A 132 -10.82 18.49 4.68
C GLU A 132 -9.61 18.26 5.59
N ALA A 133 -8.74 17.32 5.22
CA ALA A 133 -7.59 16.87 6.01
C ALA A 133 -6.25 17.45 5.56
N ILE A 134 -6.21 18.37 4.58
CA ILE A 134 -4.95 18.89 4.05
C ILE A 134 -4.41 20.10 4.83
N GLY A 135 -3.09 20.21 4.93
CA GLY A 135 -2.39 21.33 5.53
C GLY A 135 -1.23 21.79 4.67
N LEU A 136 -0.68 22.96 4.99
CA LEU A 136 0.62 23.40 4.49
C LEU A 136 1.63 23.30 5.62
N ALA A 137 2.82 22.80 5.31
CA ALA A 137 3.90 22.66 6.27
C ALA A 137 5.20 23.19 5.71
N PHE A 138 6.12 23.54 6.61
CA PHE A 138 7.49 23.89 6.24
C PHE A 138 8.52 23.20 7.09
N GLN A 139 9.71 23.08 6.52
CA GLN A 139 10.86 22.53 7.19
C GLN A 139 11.66 23.63 7.87
N ASN A 140 11.94 23.46 9.15
CA ASN A 140 12.77 24.37 9.93
C ASN A 140 14.27 24.09 9.74
N LYS A 141 15.13 24.87 10.39
CA LYS A 141 16.60 24.77 10.25
C LYS A 141 17.18 23.47 10.79
N ASP A 142 16.44 22.80 11.67
CA ASP A 142 16.83 21.55 12.32
C ASP A 142 16.19 20.35 11.59
N ASN A 143 15.76 20.56 10.33
CA ASN A 143 15.12 19.59 9.47
C ASN A 143 13.74 19.08 9.94
N GLY A 144 13.22 19.60 11.04
CA GLY A 144 11.90 19.27 11.56
C GLY A 144 10.79 20.01 10.82
N TRP A 145 9.62 19.37 10.70
CA TRP A 145 8.48 19.95 9.99
C TRP A 145 7.50 20.64 10.95
N GLN A 146 6.93 21.75 10.51
CA GLN A 146 5.92 22.52 11.23
C GLN A 146 4.74 22.84 10.32
N LEU A 147 3.51 22.58 10.79
CA LEU A 147 2.30 23.06 10.14
C LEU A 147 2.27 24.58 10.18
N ALA A 148 2.00 25.20 9.03
CA ALA A 148 1.74 26.62 8.93
C ALA A 148 0.28 26.93 9.22
N GLN A 149 0.07 27.87 10.14
CA GLN A 149 -1.24 28.30 10.58
C GLN A 149 -1.35 29.82 10.65
N PRO A 150 -2.56 30.36 10.44
CA PRO A 150 -3.76 29.64 10.00
C PRO A 150 -3.61 29.16 8.54
N ALA A 151 -4.30 28.07 8.19
CA ALA A 151 -4.51 27.67 6.81
C ALA A 151 -5.98 27.82 6.46
N ILE A 152 -6.30 28.16 5.21
CA ILE A 152 -7.67 28.31 4.73
C ILE A 152 -7.83 27.42 3.50
N VAL A 153 -8.63 26.36 3.62
CA VAL A 153 -8.96 25.47 2.51
C VAL A 153 -10.21 25.99 1.80
N ASP A 154 -10.08 26.33 0.52
CA ASP A 154 -11.16 26.63 -0.40
C ASP A 154 -11.37 25.41 -1.32
N LYS A 155 -12.40 24.61 -1.04
CA LYS A 155 -12.71 23.39 -1.81
C LYS A 155 -13.31 23.69 -3.18
N THR A 156 -13.96 24.84 -3.34
CA THR A 156 -14.57 25.25 -4.60
C THR A 156 -13.50 25.67 -5.60
N GLN A 157 -12.52 26.45 -5.15
CA GLN A 157 -11.39 26.88 -5.98
C GLN A 157 -10.21 25.90 -5.97
N ARG A 158 -10.25 24.88 -5.11
CA ARG A 158 -9.19 23.88 -4.89
C ARG A 158 -7.87 24.51 -4.46
N ARG A 159 -7.95 25.38 -3.46
CA ARG A 159 -6.79 26.14 -2.95
C ARG A 159 -6.64 25.97 -1.45
N ILE A 160 -5.41 25.95 -0.97
CA ILE A 160 -5.09 26.15 0.45
C ILE A 160 -4.18 27.36 0.59
N ARG A 161 -4.54 28.26 1.50
CA ARG A 161 -3.83 29.53 1.71
C ARG A 161 -3.30 29.63 3.13
N THR A 162 -2.09 30.13 3.30
CA THR A 162 -1.50 30.44 4.61
C THR A 162 -0.61 31.68 4.53
N ARG A 163 -0.07 32.12 5.67
CA ARG A 163 0.76 33.33 5.80
C ARG A 163 2.10 33.03 6.43
N LEU A 164 3.18 33.53 5.83
CA LEU A 164 4.53 33.15 6.22
C LEU A 164 5.49 34.33 6.33
N LYS A 165 6.40 34.26 7.29
CA LYS A 165 7.50 35.24 7.42
C LYS A 165 8.85 34.75 6.91
N LYS A 166 9.03 33.45 6.63
CA LYS A 166 10.34 32.89 6.25
C LYS A 166 10.27 32.12 4.94
N ALA A 167 11.21 32.40 4.03
CA ALA A 167 11.43 31.61 2.82
C ALA A 167 12.21 30.34 3.18
N ARG A 168 11.64 29.15 2.91
CA ARG A 168 12.14 27.81 3.30
C ARG A 168 11.58 26.72 2.37
N TRP A 169 11.73 25.45 2.75
CA TRP A 169 11.02 24.31 2.14
C TRP A 169 9.59 24.23 2.63
N TRP A 170 8.67 24.02 1.70
CA TRP A 170 7.22 24.00 1.87
C TRP A 170 6.61 22.79 1.21
N SER A 171 5.56 22.23 1.82
CA SER A 171 4.85 21.08 1.28
C SER A 171 3.36 21.13 1.61
N LEU A 172 2.54 20.61 0.69
CA LEU A 172 1.21 20.13 1.02
C LEU A 172 1.35 18.83 1.84
N VAL A 173 0.56 18.71 2.89
CA VAL A 173 0.52 17.53 3.77
C VAL A 173 -0.94 17.13 4.03
N THR A 174 -1.17 15.89 4.45
CA THR A 174 -2.47 15.43 4.95
C THR A 174 -2.38 14.99 6.41
N GLN A 175 -3.44 15.24 7.17
CA GLN A 175 -3.56 14.81 8.56
C GLN A 175 -3.47 13.29 8.67
N TYR A 176 -4.14 12.57 7.77
CA TYR A 176 -4.20 11.11 7.77
C TYR A 176 -3.76 10.53 6.43
N GLN A 177 -3.07 9.39 6.48
CA GLN A 177 -2.62 8.64 5.32
C GLN A 177 -2.76 7.15 5.59
N LEU A 178 -3.36 6.42 4.66
CA LEU A 178 -3.28 4.96 4.61
C LEU A 178 -2.03 4.59 3.79
N THR A 179 -1.09 3.88 4.41
CA THR A 179 0.19 3.52 3.77
C THR A 179 0.25 2.01 3.55
N PRO A 180 0.67 1.51 2.38
CA PRO A 180 0.94 2.29 1.16
C PRO A 180 -0.35 2.87 0.54
N ASP A 181 -0.23 3.97 -0.18
CA ASP A 181 -1.29 4.57 -1.00
C ASP A 181 -1.55 3.75 -2.28
N ILE A 182 -0.49 3.17 -2.86
CA ILE A 182 -0.54 2.25 -3.98
C ILE A 182 0.38 1.06 -3.72
N ASP A 183 -0.10 -0.15 -3.98
CA ASP A 183 0.73 -1.35 -3.87
C ASP A 183 0.29 -2.47 -4.81
N THR A 184 1.05 -3.57 -4.87
CA THR A 184 0.77 -4.73 -5.72
C THR A 184 0.90 -6.05 -4.96
N ALA A 185 -0.19 -6.78 -4.79
CA ALA A 185 -0.24 -8.10 -4.20
C ALA A 185 -0.28 -9.21 -5.27
N MET A 186 0.39 -10.33 -5.03
CA MET A 186 0.12 -11.58 -5.74
C MET A 186 -1.20 -12.20 -5.25
N VAL A 187 -1.83 -13.05 -6.05
CA VAL A 187 -2.98 -13.87 -5.60
C VAL A 187 -2.61 -14.62 -4.31
N ASN A 188 -3.54 -14.65 -3.35
CA ASN A 188 -3.34 -15.19 -1.99
C ASN A 188 -2.24 -14.51 -1.15
N GLU A 189 -1.63 -13.41 -1.60
CA GLU A 189 -0.67 -12.66 -0.80
C GLU A 189 -1.37 -11.80 0.25
N VAL A 190 -0.82 -11.76 1.45
CA VAL A 190 -1.26 -10.83 2.49
C VAL A 190 -0.45 -9.53 2.39
N ARG A 191 -1.15 -8.40 2.47
CA ARG A 191 -0.54 -7.07 2.55
C ARG A 191 -1.01 -6.31 3.76
N ASN A 192 -0.07 -5.60 4.37
CA ASN A 192 -0.32 -4.78 5.55
C ASN A 192 -0.42 -3.33 5.13
N LEU A 193 -1.53 -2.71 5.46
CA LEU A 193 -1.73 -1.28 5.35
C LEU A 193 -1.79 -0.69 6.74
N GLN A 194 -1.20 0.48 6.93
CA GLN A 194 -1.16 1.17 8.21
C GLN A 194 -1.72 2.57 8.10
N LEU A 195 -2.62 2.91 9.00
CA LEU A 195 -3.16 4.25 9.12
C LEU A 195 -2.22 5.12 9.96
N MET A 196 -1.68 6.16 9.32
CA MET A 196 -0.74 7.11 9.92
C MET A 196 -1.36 8.49 10.06
N ARG A 197 -1.07 9.17 11.17
CA ARG A 197 -1.42 10.57 11.44
C ARG A 197 -0.16 11.44 11.52
N ALA A 198 -0.24 12.67 11.02
CA ALA A 198 0.89 13.59 10.94
C ALA A 198 1.13 14.45 12.20
N ILE A 199 0.34 14.27 13.27
CA ILE A 199 0.51 14.97 14.56
C ILE A 199 0.18 14.07 15.77
N ASN A 200 0.77 14.40 16.93
CA ASN A 200 0.47 13.81 18.25
C ASN A 200 -0.53 14.67 19.04
N GLY A 201 -1.64 15.08 18.43
CA GLY A 201 -2.65 15.92 19.09
C GLY A 201 -3.83 16.25 18.19
N GLU A 202 -4.61 17.25 18.58
CA GLU A 202 -5.72 17.76 17.76
C GLU A 202 -5.18 18.44 16.50
N TRP A 203 -5.78 18.12 15.35
CA TRP A 203 -5.49 18.87 14.14
C TRP A 203 -6.08 20.25 14.32
N PRO A 204 -5.26 21.31 14.17
CA PRO A 204 -5.71 22.66 14.42
C PRO A 204 -6.95 22.94 13.57
N THR A 205 -8.03 23.35 14.23
CA THR A 205 -9.26 23.72 13.52
C THR A 205 -8.99 25.01 12.74
N TYR A 206 -9.47 25.05 11.49
CA TYR A 206 -9.37 26.22 10.62
C TYR A 206 -10.23 27.36 11.18
N SER A 207 -9.75 28.07 12.20
CA SER A 207 -10.47 29.21 12.74
C SER A 207 -10.24 30.44 11.85
N THR A 208 -11.34 30.99 11.33
CA THR A 208 -11.37 32.26 10.59
C THR A 208 -11.08 33.49 11.46
N THR A 209 -10.91 33.32 12.78
CA THR A 209 -10.81 34.42 13.76
C THR A 209 -9.53 34.39 14.61
N SER A 210 -8.62 33.43 14.40
CA SER A 210 -7.37 33.39 15.17
C SER A 210 -6.41 34.49 14.71
N SER A 211 -6.17 35.48 15.56
CA SER A 211 -5.20 36.57 15.38
C SER A 211 -3.75 36.15 15.68
N LYS A 212 -3.48 34.86 15.85
CA LYS A 212 -2.12 34.35 16.14
C LYS A 212 -1.43 33.93 14.84
N ASP A 213 -0.86 34.91 14.16
CA ASP A 213 -0.15 34.80 12.86
C ASP A 213 1.11 33.89 12.86
N ASP A 214 1.38 33.07 13.88
CA ASP A 214 2.61 32.27 13.99
C ASP A 214 2.44 30.99 14.85
N LEU A 215 1.28 30.34 14.81
CA LEU A 215 1.07 29.09 15.59
C LEU A 215 1.70 27.90 14.85
N LEU A 216 2.90 27.51 15.26
CA LEU A 216 3.66 26.44 14.64
C LEU A 216 3.43 25.12 15.37
N THR A 217 2.69 24.21 14.74
CA THR A 217 2.48 22.85 15.29
C THR A 217 3.51 21.88 14.70
N PRO A 218 4.33 21.22 15.52
CA PRO A 218 5.28 20.22 15.05
C PRO A 218 4.58 19.05 14.34
N LEU A 219 5.04 18.71 13.14
CA LEU A 219 4.59 17.51 12.43
C LEU A 219 5.39 16.31 12.88
N VAL A 220 4.70 15.25 13.27
CA VAL A 220 5.28 13.97 13.69
C VAL A 220 4.48 12.83 13.06
N ARG A 221 5.15 11.82 12.52
CA ARG A 221 4.45 10.67 11.95
C ARG A 221 4.18 9.65 13.06
N SER A 222 2.90 9.39 13.32
CA SER A 222 2.46 8.48 14.39
C SER A 222 1.32 7.58 13.94
N ALA A 223 1.22 6.38 14.52
CA ALA A 223 0.06 5.53 14.30
C ALA A 223 -1.21 6.18 14.87
N VAL A 224 -2.34 5.96 14.21
CA VAL A 224 -3.64 6.40 14.72
C VAL A 224 -4.09 5.51 15.87
N ALA A 225 -4.76 6.12 16.86
CA ALA A 225 -5.38 5.36 17.94
C ALA A 225 -6.60 4.61 17.41
N ASN A 226 -6.74 3.35 17.78
CA ASN A 226 -7.86 2.47 17.41
C ASN A 226 -9.23 3.16 17.41
N GLN A 227 -9.53 3.86 18.50
CA GLN A 227 -10.82 4.49 18.75
C GLN A 227 -11.23 5.54 17.71
N ASP A 228 -10.35 5.93 16.78
CA ASP A 228 -10.68 6.83 15.68
C ASP A 228 -11.18 6.06 14.46
N VAL A 229 -10.90 4.76 14.31
CA VAL A 229 -11.38 3.94 13.18
C VAL A 229 -12.87 3.67 13.34
N ARG A 230 -13.62 3.82 12.25
CA ARG A 230 -15.09 3.70 12.21
C ARG A 230 -15.59 2.65 11.22
N GLY A 231 -14.75 2.21 10.29
CA GLY A 231 -15.07 1.15 9.33
C GLY A 231 -13.95 0.91 8.34
N ALA A 232 -14.01 -0.20 7.61
CA ALA A 232 -13.16 -0.47 6.46
C ALA A 232 -14.01 -0.90 5.28
N TYR A 233 -13.50 -0.65 4.08
CA TYR A 233 -14.22 -0.87 2.84
C TYR A 233 -13.34 -1.57 1.82
N LEU A 234 -13.94 -2.43 1.00
CA LEU A 234 -13.28 -3.03 -0.16
C LEU A 234 -14.13 -2.74 -1.39
N ASN A 235 -13.60 -1.96 -2.33
CA ASN A 235 -14.36 -1.46 -3.50
C ASN A 235 -15.70 -0.81 -3.12
N GLY A 236 -15.74 -0.10 -1.99
CA GLY A 236 -16.94 0.57 -1.47
C GLY A 236 -17.90 -0.34 -0.69
N GLN A 237 -17.67 -1.65 -0.65
CA GLN A 237 -18.41 -2.57 0.21
C GLN A 237 -17.92 -2.45 1.65
N ASP A 238 -18.83 -2.36 2.61
CA ASP A 238 -18.50 -2.28 4.03
C ASP A 238 -18.05 -3.65 4.58
N TRP A 239 -16.88 -3.67 5.20
CA TRP A 239 -16.27 -4.82 5.89
C TRP A 239 -16.24 -4.65 7.42
N GLY A 240 -16.65 -3.49 7.94
CA GLY A 240 -16.67 -3.21 9.38
C GLY A 240 -17.80 -3.91 10.13
N HIS A 241 -18.85 -4.36 9.44
CA HIS A 241 -20.06 -4.96 10.02
C HIS A 241 -20.24 -6.45 9.73
N GLY A 242 -19.18 -7.12 9.27
CA GLY A 242 -19.16 -8.55 8.98
C GLY A 242 -18.56 -8.85 7.61
N GLU A 243 -18.08 -10.07 7.43
CA GLU A 243 -17.52 -10.52 6.16
C GLU A 243 -18.64 -10.62 5.10
N PRO A 244 -18.52 -9.91 3.97
CA PRO A 244 -19.48 -10.07 2.90
C PRO A 244 -19.38 -11.42 2.20
N ALA A 245 -20.49 -11.84 1.59
CA ALA A 245 -20.56 -13.11 0.87
C ALA A 245 -19.72 -13.14 -0.41
N ASP A 246 -19.60 -12.01 -1.11
CA ASP A 246 -18.71 -11.87 -2.26
C ASP A 246 -17.31 -11.44 -1.79
N GLN A 247 -16.33 -12.31 -2.00
CA GLN A 247 -14.92 -12.08 -1.69
C GLN A 247 -14.06 -12.20 -2.95
N SER A 248 -14.64 -11.96 -4.13
CA SER A 248 -13.95 -12.03 -5.42
C SER A 248 -12.80 -11.02 -5.57
N TRP A 249 -12.80 -9.97 -4.75
CA TRP A 249 -11.74 -8.95 -4.68
C TRP A 249 -10.77 -9.15 -3.51
N GLY A 250 -10.89 -10.24 -2.74
CA GLY A 250 -10.10 -10.51 -1.55
C GLY A 250 -10.88 -10.27 -0.27
N SER A 251 -10.16 -10.25 0.85
CA SER A 251 -10.73 -10.04 2.17
C SER A 251 -9.91 -9.08 3.02
N LEU A 252 -10.58 -8.46 4.00
CA LEU A 252 -9.96 -7.55 4.96
C LEU A 252 -10.02 -8.14 6.37
N THR A 253 -8.91 -8.03 7.10
CA THR A 253 -8.87 -8.17 8.54
C THR A 253 -8.36 -6.88 9.14
N ILE A 254 -9.07 -6.34 10.12
CA ILE A 254 -8.72 -5.06 10.74
C ILE A 254 -8.16 -5.37 12.12
N ASP A 255 -6.89 -5.05 12.32
CA ASP A 255 -6.32 -4.94 13.65
C ASP A 255 -6.60 -3.53 14.18
N TYR A 256 -7.67 -3.48 14.95
CA TYR A 256 -8.16 -2.27 15.58
C TYR A 256 -7.09 -1.68 16.52
N HIS A 257 -6.32 -2.48 17.27
CA HIS A 257 -5.35 -1.95 18.24
C HIS A 257 -4.23 -1.13 17.60
N ASP A 258 -3.71 -1.59 16.46
CA ASP A 258 -2.59 -0.96 15.77
C ASP A 258 -3.01 -0.08 14.58
N ALA A 259 -4.32 0.09 14.35
CA ALA A 259 -4.89 0.71 13.15
C ALA A 259 -4.28 0.15 11.85
N LYS A 260 -4.13 -1.18 11.81
CA LYS A 260 -3.62 -1.93 10.65
C LYS A 260 -4.76 -2.63 9.93
N ILE A 261 -4.67 -2.65 8.61
CA ILE A 261 -5.54 -3.46 7.75
C ILE A 261 -4.67 -4.51 7.09
N LEU A 262 -5.03 -5.78 7.29
CA LEU A 262 -4.49 -6.89 6.53
C LEU A 262 -5.43 -7.13 5.34
N TYR A 263 -4.92 -6.97 4.14
CA TYR A 263 -5.61 -7.35 2.92
C TYR A 263 -5.08 -8.70 2.44
N LEU A 264 -5.96 -9.69 2.33
CA LEU A 264 -5.66 -10.96 1.67
C LEU A 264 -6.17 -10.87 0.23
N ALA A 265 -5.24 -10.87 -0.72
CA ALA A 265 -5.58 -10.91 -2.13
C ALA A 265 -6.34 -12.19 -2.47
N PRO A 266 -7.33 -12.15 -3.38
CA PRO A 266 -8.11 -13.31 -3.75
C PRO A 266 -7.25 -14.37 -4.44
N GLY A 267 -7.72 -15.62 -4.45
CA GLY A 267 -7.02 -16.73 -5.11
C GLY A 267 -7.01 -16.66 -6.65
N LYS A 268 -7.76 -15.73 -7.23
CA LYS A 268 -7.76 -15.43 -8.67
C LYS A 268 -7.67 -13.92 -8.87
N LYS A 269 -6.90 -13.50 -9.87
CA LYS A 269 -6.84 -12.08 -10.27
C LYS A 269 -8.25 -11.59 -10.63
N PRO A 270 -8.75 -10.52 -10.01
CA PRO A 270 -10.06 -9.96 -10.36
C PRO A 270 -10.11 -9.51 -11.83
N LYS A 271 -11.19 -9.87 -12.53
CA LYS A 271 -11.45 -9.44 -13.91
C LYS A 271 -11.92 -7.99 -14.00
N THR A 272 -12.61 -7.52 -12.96
CA THR A 272 -13.08 -6.14 -12.78
C THR A 272 -12.55 -5.60 -11.46
N ASN A 273 -12.49 -4.28 -11.31
CA ASN A 273 -12.02 -3.60 -10.09
C ASN A 273 -10.62 -4.05 -9.64
N ASN A 274 -9.69 -4.06 -10.59
CA ASN A 274 -8.25 -4.18 -10.37
C ASN A 274 -7.58 -2.91 -10.96
N PRO A 275 -7.12 -1.96 -10.12
CA PRO A 275 -6.82 -2.12 -8.69
C PRO A 275 -8.06 -2.24 -7.81
N VAL A 276 -7.91 -3.03 -6.75
CA VAL A 276 -8.87 -3.14 -5.64
C VAL A 276 -8.68 -1.93 -4.73
N LYS A 277 -9.77 -1.22 -4.43
CA LYS A 277 -9.76 -0.04 -3.55
C LYS A 277 -10.01 -0.46 -2.10
N ILE A 278 -9.00 -0.30 -1.25
CA ILE A 278 -9.10 -0.56 0.19
C ILE A 278 -9.35 0.77 0.89
N GLY A 279 -10.49 0.90 1.55
CA GLY A 279 -10.90 2.10 2.26
C GLY A 279 -10.84 1.95 3.77
N ILE A 280 -10.52 3.02 4.50
CA ILE A 280 -10.66 3.10 5.95
C ILE A 280 -11.39 4.39 6.33
N ALA A 281 -12.46 4.27 7.12
CA ALA A 281 -13.18 5.39 7.69
C ALA A 281 -12.61 5.73 9.07
N VAL A 282 -12.32 7.01 9.30
CA VAL A 282 -11.79 7.54 10.55
C VAL A 282 -12.57 8.77 11.01
N SER A 283 -12.77 8.87 12.32
CA SER A 283 -13.37 10.01 12.99
C SER A 283 -12.35 11.15 13.10
N THR A 284 -12.72 12.36 12.69
CA THR A 284 -11.83 13.52 12.67
C THR A 284 -12.01 14.48 13.86
N GLY A 285 -12.77 14.08 14.89
CA GLY A 285 -12.91 14.82 16.16
C GLY A 285 -13.95 15.96 16.15
N GLY A 286 -14.54 16.28 15.00
CA GLY A 286 -15.75 17.13 14.91
C GLY A 286 -17.03 16.32 15.10
N ALA A 287 -18.13 16.96 15.53
CA ALA A 287 -19.37 16.31 15.99
C ALA A 287 -19.98 15.24 15.04
N ASN A 288 -19.63 15.21 13.75
CA ASN A 288 -20.04 14.18 12.78
C ASN A 288 -19.00 13.97 11.65
N GLY A 289 -17.72 14.32 11.87
CA GLY A 289 -16.71 14.28 10.81
C GLY A 289 -16.19 12.87 10.56
N LEU A 290 -16.67 12.20 9.50
CA LEU A 290 -16.10 10.96 9.00
C LEU A 290 -15.22 11.25 7.78
N LEU A 291 -13.98 10.78 7.82
CA LEU A 291 -13.04 10.82 6.71
C LEU A 291 -12.83 9.39 6.19
N VAL A 292 -12.96 9.18 4.88
CA VAL A 292 -12.59 7.90 4.25
C VAL A 292 -11.30 8.10 3.44
N LEU A 293 -10.28 7.31 3.76
CA LEU A 293 -9.01 7.25 3.03
C LEU A 293 -8.99 5.99 2.18
N PHE A 294 -8.29 6.01 1.06
CA PHE A 294 -8.18 4.86 0.16
C PHE A 294 -6.73 4.50 -0.16
N SER A 295 -6.51 3.22 -0.41
CA SER A 295 -5.31 2.64 -0.99
C SER A 295 -5.70 1.80 -2.22
N ASP A 296 -4.92 1.91 -3.29
CA ASP A 296 -5.12 1.15 -4.53
C ASP A 296 -4.19 -0.07 -4.54
N MET A 297 -4.78 -1.26 -4.49
CA MET A 297 -4.06 -2.53 -4.47
C MET A 297 -4.21 -3.28 -5.80
N TYR A 298 -3.13 -3.37 -6.56
CA TYR A 298 -3.11 -4.15 -7.81
C TYR A 298 -2.92 -5.63 -7.50
N VAL A 299 -3.83 -6.48 -7.97
CA VAL A 299 -3.69 -7.93 -7.82
C VAL A 299 -3.05 -8.52 -9.08
N LYS A 300 -1.92 -9.22 -8.91
CA LYS A 300 -1.21 -9.97 -9.94
C LYS A 300 -1.35 -11.47 -9.69
N GLY A 301 -1.29 -12.25 -10.74
CA GLY A 301 -1.49 -13.70 -10.64
C GLY A 301 -1.90 -14.28 -11.98
N ASP A 302 -1.24 -13.83 -13.05
CA ASP A 302 -1.55 -14.27 -14.39
C ASP A 302 -1.07 -15.72 -14.53
N ILE A 303 -2.03 -16.62 -14.73
CA ILE A 303 -1.82 -18.05 -14.91
C ILE A 303 -2.56 -18.42 -16.20
N SER A 304 -1.88 -19.12 -17.10
CA SER A 304 -2.48 -19.72 -18.29
C SER A 304 -2.09 -21.19 -18.40
N LEU A 305 -2.93 -21.96 -19.08
CA LEU A 305 -2.62 -23.33 -19.45
C LEU A 305 -3.23 -23.63 -20.81
N THR A 306 -2.39 -24.05 -21.74
CA THR A 306 -2.77 -24.48 -23.07
C THR A 306 -2.15 -25.83 -23.36
N LEU A 307 -2.98 -26.81 -23.73
CA LEU A 307 -2.56 -28.14 -24.16
C LEU A 307 -3.11 -28.36 -25.58
N ASP A 308 -2.25 -28.63 -26.55
CA ASP A 308 -2.60 -28.80 -27.97
C ASP A 308 -3.43 -27.64 -28.54
N GLY A 309 -3.11 -26.41 -28.13
CA GLY A 309 -3.83 -25.19 -28.54
C GLY A 309 -5.17 -24.96 -27.84
N ARG A 310 -5.63 -25.87 -26.98
CA ARG A 310 -6.85 -25.73 -26.18
C ARG A 310 -6.56 -24.97 -24.88
N ASP A 311 -7.34 -23.93 -24.60
CA ASP A 311 -7.22 -23.11 -23.39
C ASP A 311 -8.02 -23.69 -22.20
N PHE A 312 -7.38 -23.77 -21.03
CA PHE A 312 -7.96 -24.26 -19.77
C PHE A 312 -8.21 -23.13 -18.74
N GLY A 313 -8.41 -21.89 -19.21
CA GLY A 313 -8.51 -20.68 -18.39
C GLY A 313 -9.81 -20.44 -17.60
N THR A 314 -10.87 -21.25 -17.73
CA THR A 314 -12.18 -20.94 -17.10
C THR A 314 -12.12 -20.99 -15.58
N ASN A 315 -11.39 -21.96 -15.02
CA ASN A 315 -11.21 -22.14 -13.59
C ASN A 315 -9.76 -22.50 -13.26
N ILE A 316 -8.85 -21.68 -13.77
CA ILE A 316 -7.43 -21.92 -13.59
C ILE A 316 -6.97 -21.57 -12.17
N LEU A 317 -6.14 -22.44 -11.60
CA LEU A 317 -5.49 -22.30 -10.31
C LEU A 317 -4.06 -22.84 -10.44
N ALA A 318 -3.13 -22.24 -9.71
CA ALA A 318 -1.78 -22.75 -9.60
C ALA A 318 -1.33 -22.73 -8.13
N GLN A 319 -0.55 -23.73 -7.76
CA GLN A 319 0.09 -23.84 -6.46
C GLN A 319 1.51 -24.37 -6.63
N GLY A 320 2.36 -24.12 -5.65
CA GLY A 320 3.71 -24.63 -5.68
C GLY A 320 4.46 -24.52 -4.36
N ALA A 321 5.59 -25.21 -4.31
CA ALA A 321 6.52 -25.17 -3.19
C ALA A 321 7.96 -25.24 -3.68
N LEU A 322 8.86 -24.60 -2.95
CA LEU A 322 10.31 -24.77 -3.09
C LEU A 322 10.83 -25.47 -1.83
N ALA A 323 11.11 -26.76 -1.93
CA ALA A 323 11.66 -27.55 -0.82
C ALA A 323 12.85 -28.38 -1.31
N ASN A 324 13.88 -28.54 -0.48
CA ASN A 324 15.08 -29.30 -0.82
C ASN A 324 15.72 -28.89 -2.16
N ASN A 325 15.69 -27.59 -2.47
CA ASN A 325 16.15 -27.02 -3.74
C ASN A 325 15.40 -27.50 -4.99
N ILE A 326 14.17 -27.98 -4.83
CA ILE A 326 13.28 -28.39 -5.92
C ILE A 326 12.07 -27.47 -5.93
N LEU A 327 11.90 -26.72 -7.01
CA LEU A 327 10.66 -26.01 -7.29
C LEU A 327 9.66 -27.00 -7.87
N SER A 328 8.53 -27.15 -7.20
CA SER A 328 7.37 -27.91 -7.69
C SER A 328 6.21 -26.95 -7.95
N LEU A 329 5.59 -27.06 -9.12
CA LEU A 329 4.40 -26.30 -9.50
C LEU A 329 3.33 -27.27 -10.00
N ALA A 330 2.08 -27.01 -9.65
CA ALA A 330 0.91 -27.65 -10.24
C ALA A 330 -0.05 -26.59 -10.72
N ILE A 331 -0.42 -26.64 -12.00
CA ILE A 331 -1.41 -25.77 -12.65
C ILE A 331 -2.58 -26.65 -13.04
N HIS A 332 -3.77 -26.31 -12.57
CA HIS A 332 -5.01 -26.99 -12.91
C HIS A 332 -5.98 -25.99 -13.54
N GLY A 333 -6.64 -26.39 -14.62
CA GLY A 333 -7.62 -25.57 -15.31
C GLY A 333 -8.76 -26.40 -15.89
N VAL A 334 -9.79 -25.68 -16.33
CA VAL A 334 -10.99 -26.27 -16.95
C VAL A 334 -11.23 -25.53 -18.25
N ASP A 335 -11.42 -26.27 -19.33
CA ASP A 335 -11.73 -25.69 -20.63
C ASP A 335 -13.19 -25.24 -20.74
N SER A 336 -13.57 -24.68 -21.89
CA SER A 336 -14.94 -24.21 -22.14
C SER A 336 -16.00 -25.32 -22.20
N THR A 337 -15.57 -26.59 -22.31
CA THR A 337 -16.43 -27.78 -22.37
C THR A 337 -16.56 -28.49 -21.02
N GLY A 338 -15.89 -27.98 -19.98
CA GLY A 338 -15.89 -28.58 -18.65
C GLY A 338 -14.87 -29.71 -18.45
N LYS A 339 -13.91 -29.87 -19.37
CA LYS A 339 -12.84 -30.88 -19.27
C LYS A 339 -11.65 -30.33 -18.51
N ASN A 340 -11.04 -31.15 -17.65
CA ASN A 340 -9.89 -30.75 -16.87
C ASN A 340 -8.58 -30.85 -17.66
N GLY A 341 -7.68 -29.91 -17.35
CA GLY A 341 -6.30 -29.90 -17.80
C GLY A 341 -5.38 -29.67 -16.62
N THR A 342 -4.34 -30.47 -16.49
CA THR A 342 -3.33 -30.32 -15.42
C THR A 342 -1.94 -30.27 -16.02
N MET A 343 -1.06 -29.46 -15.43
CA MET A 343 0.38 -29.47 -15.66
C MET A 343 1.11 -29.51 -14.32
N VAL A 344 2.08 -30.40 -14.20
CA VAL A 344 3.01 -30.47 -13.06
C VAL A 344 4.42 -30.21 -13.57
N VAL A 345 5.16 -29.39 -12.82
CA VAL A 345 6.51 -28.95 -13.18
C VAL A 345 7.44 -29.17 -12.00
N PHE A 346 8.60 -29.77 -12.25
CA PHE A 346 9.71 -29.86 -11.31
C PHE A 346 10.96 -29.21 -11.89
N VAL A 347 11.63 -28.37 -11.11
CA VAL A 347 12.93 -27.78 -11.45
C VAL A 347 13.87 -27.92 -10.26
N ASN A 348 14.92 -28.73 -10.42
CA ASN A 348 16.03 -28.83 -9.47
C ASN A 348 16.96 -27.62 -9.61
N ASP A 349 17.49 -27.16 -8.48
CA ASP A 349 18.38 -25.99 -8.37
C ASP A 349 17.84 -24.74 -9.10
N PRO A 350 16.58 -24.33 -8.82
CA PRO A 350 15.92 -23.29 -9.58
C PRO A 350 16.58 -21.92 -9.36
N ARG A 351 16.70 -21.17 -10.45
CA ARG A 351 17.23 -19.81 -10.52
C ARG A 351 16.58 -19.08 -11.69
N VAL A 352 16.63 -17.76 -11.72
CA VAL A 352 16.19 -17.00 -12.91
C VAL A 352 17.00 -17.47 -14.12
N GLY A 353 16.33 -17.89 -15.19
CA GLY A 353 16.95 -18.51 -16.35
C GLY A 353 16.10 -19.57 -17.04
N SER A 354 16.68 -20.23 -18.04
CA SER A 354 16.04 -21.29 -18.84
C SER A 354 16.56 -22.67 -18.46
N PHE A 355 15.63 -23.62 -18.34
CA PHE A 355 15.87 -25.01 -17.96
C PHE A 355 15.26 -25.89 -19.05
N LYS A 356 16.09 -26.68 -19.71
CA LYS A 356 15.59 -27.71 -20.63
C LYS A 356 15.09 -28.89 -19.82
N CYS A 357 14.01 -29.51 -20.28
CA CYS A 357 13.57 -30.78 -19.74
C CYS A 357 14.66 -31.84 -19.96
N ASP A 358 14.99 -32.56 -18.90
CA ASP A 358 16.02 -33.58 -18.88
C ASP A 358 15.66 -34.66 -17.84
N LEU A 359 16.48 -35.71 -17.75
CA LEU A 359 16.19 -36.87 -16.90
C LEU A 359 16.34 -36.58 -15.40
N ASP A 360 17.20 -35.62 -15.05
CA ASP A 360 17.73 -35.50 -13.69
C ASP A 360 17.26 -34.23 -12.97
N LYS A 361 16.96 -33.16 -13.71
CA LYS A 361 16.83 -31.81 -13.16
C LYS A 361 15.48 -31.18 -13.44
N THR A 362 14.94 -31.34 -14.64
CA THR A 362 13.71 -30.62 -15.02
C THR A 362 12.71 -31.55 -15.67
N SER A 363 11.54 -31.69 -15.08
CA SER A 363 10.46 -32.49 -15.64
C SER A 363 9.14 -31.74 -15.68
N VAL A 364 8.34 -32.06 -16.70
CA VAL A 364 7.00 -31.54 -16.92
C VAL A 364 6.09 -32.71 -17.26
N SER A 365 4.95 -32.80 -16.61
CA SER A 365 3.91 -33.77 -16.95
C SER A 365 2.55 -33.08 -17.06
N THR A 366 1.65 -33.69 -17.81
CA THR A 366 0.31 -33.13 -18.06
C THR A 366 -0.77 -34.21 -18.05
N THR A 367 -1.99 -33.77 -17.79
CA THR A 367 -3.21 -34.56 -18.02
C THR A 367 -4.22 -33.70 -18.78
N ASN A 368 -4.82 -34.23 -19.85
CA ASN A 368 -5.77 -33.55 -20.72
C ASN A 368 -7.00 -34.45 -20.93
N GLU A 369 -8.07 -34.22 -20.17
CA GLU A 369 -9.31 -35.02 -20.27
C GLU A 369 -10.09 -34.79 -21.58
N ALA A 370 -9.70 -33.80 -22.38
CA ALA A 370 -10.27 -33.55 -23.70
C ALA A 370 -9.56 -34.36 -24.81
N ALA A 371 -8.41 -34.98 -24.50
CA ALA A 371 -7.69 -35.83 -25.43
C ALA A 371 -8.37 -37.21 -25.57
N LYS A 372 -7.92 -38.02 -26.53
CA LYS A 372 -8.33 -39.42 -26.63
C LYS A 372 -7.78 -40.18 -25.42
N LYS A 373 -8.49 -41.20 -24.94
CA LYS A 373 -8.16 -41.95 -23.70
C LYS A 373 -6.71 -42.41 -23.55
N LEU A 374 -6.02 -42.73 -24.66
CA LEU A 374 -4.61 -43.19 -24.66
C LEU A 374 -3.59 -42.06 -24.86
N GLU A 375 -4.05 -40.81 -24.96
CA GLU A 375 -3.28 -39.59 -25.22
C GLU A 375 -3.52 -38.56 -24.09
N GLU A 376 -4.25 -38.94 -23.04
CA GLU A 376 -4.63 -38.05 -21.94
C GLU A 376 -3.42 -37.59 -21.11
N THR A 377 -2.34 -38.36 -21.06
CA THR A 377 -1.15 -38.04 -20.24
C THR A 377 0.05 -37.76 -21.12
N GLY A 378 0.75 -36.67 -20.88
CA GLY A 378 2.01 -36.34 -21.56
C GLY A 378 3.14 -36.13 -20.57
N GLU A 379 4.31 -36.69 -20.84
CA GLU A 379 5.48 -36.63 -19.95
C GLU A 379 6.73 -36.12 -20.70
N SER A 380 7.54 -35.33 -19.99
CA SER A 380 8.84 -34.90 -20.48
C SER A 380 9.94 -35.92 -20.26
N VAL A 381 9.74 -36.86 -19.34
CA VAL A 381 10.64 -37.98 -19.06
C VAL A 381 9.83 -39.24 -19.27
N TYR A 382 10.26 -40.10 -20.19
CA TYR A 382 9.55 -41.32 -20.56
C TYR A 382 10.53 -42.45 -20.80
N SER A 383 10.12 -43.69 -20.53
CA SER A 383 10.97 -44.86 -20.75
C SER A 383 10.64 -45.54 -22.07
N ALA A 384 11.67 -45.80 -22.87
CA ALA A 384 11.61 -46.51 -24.14
C ALA A 384 12.59 -47.69 -24.09
N CYS A 385 12.12 -48.93 -24.22
CA CYS A 385 12.89 -50.17 -23.96
C CYS A 385 13.74 -50.12 -22.67
N SER A 386 13.11 -49.76 -21.54
CA SER A 386 13.79 -49.64 -20.23
C SER A 386 14.93 -48.61 -20.19
N LYS A 387 14.98 -47.67 -21.16
CA LYS A 387 15.89 -46.51 -21.15
C LYS A 387 15.09 -45.23 -21.07
N ASP A 388 15.43 -44.40 -20.10
CA ASP A 388 14.77 -43.11 -19.94
C ASP A 388 15.24 -42.11 -21.00
N LYS A 389 14.29 -41.34 -21.52
CA LYS A 389 14.49 -40.32 -22.54
C LYS A 389 13.79 -39.04 -22.12
N ALA A 390 14.30 -37.91 -22.61
CA ALA A 390 13.70 -36.60 -22.39
C ALA A 390 12.99 -36.10 -23.65
N ALA A 391 11.83 -35.47 -23.47
CA ALA A 391 11.09 -34.77 -24.52
C ALA A 391 11.60 -33.32 -24.67
N GLU A 392 11.25 -32.68 -25.78
CA GLU A 392 11.68 -31.31 -26.08
C GLU A 392 10.78 -30.28 -25.39
N CYS A 393 11.06 -29.99 -24.12
CA CYS A 393 10.44 -28.87 -23.41
C CYS A 393 11.41 -28.00 -22.64
N SER A 394 10.92 -26.84 -22.21
CA SER A 394 11.67 -25.90 -21.38
C SER A 394 10.79 -25.19 -20.36
N VAL A 395 11.38 -24.91 -19.21
CA VAL A 395 10.85 -24.04 -18.16
C VAL A 395 11.73 -22.80 -18.11
N PHE A 396 11.14 -21.62 -18.20
CA PHE A 396 11.83 -20.34 -18.11
C PHE A 396 11.35 -19.57 -16.90
N LEU A 397 12.24 -19.29 -15.96
CA LEU A 397 11.93 -18.52 -14.75
C LEU A 397 12.42 -17.08 -14.95
N THR A 398 11.50 -16.12 -14.93
CA THR A 398 11.80 -14.68 -14.99
C THR A 398 11.99 -14.08 -13.59
N LYS A 399 11.37 -14.68 -12.57
CA LYS A 399 11.50 -14.24 -11.18
C LYS A 399 11.51 -15.42 -10.22
N LEU A 400 12.43 -15.36 -9.27
CA LEU A 400 12.49 -16.23 -8.09
C LEU A 400 13.07 -15.40 -6.94
N GLY A 401 12.24 -15.01 -5.98
CA GLY A 401 12.69 -14.12 -4.91
C GLY A 401 11.69 -13.98 -3.76
N PRO A 402 12.05 -13.26 -2.68
CA PRO A 402 11.20 -13.11 -1.51
C PRO A 402 9.83 -12.48 -1.85
N SER A 403 8.80 -12.89 -1.12
CA SER A 403 7.46 -12.27 -1.09
C SER A 403 7.30 -11.41 0.17
N ALA A 404 6.30 -10.53 0.18
CA ALA A 404 5.90 -9.81 1.39
C ALA A 404 5.28 -10.77 2.45
N THR A 405 4.76 -11.92 2.03
CA THR A 405 4.25 -12.94 2.95
C THR A 405 5.40 -13.83 3.44
N THR A 406 5.62 -13.83 4.75
CA THR A 406 6.64 -14.66 5.41
C THR A 406 6.46 -16.14 5.06
N GLY A 407 7.56 -16.81 4.71
CA GLY A 407 7.53 -18.23 4.33
C GLY A 407 7.12 -18.50 2.88
N TYR A 408 6.94 -17.47 2.06
CA TYR A 408 6.66 -17.60 0.63
C TYR A 408 7.71 -16.94 -0.25
N LEU A 409 7.79 -17.43 -1.49
CA LEU A 409 8.59 -16.89 -2.58
C LEU A 409 7.66 -16.49 -3.73
N ARG A 410 7.99 -15.40 -4.40
CA ARG A 410 7.38 -15.03 -5.67
C ARG A 410 8.10 -15.73 -6.81
N VAL A 411 7.33 -16.44 -7.63
CA VAL A 411 7.83 -17.14 -8.81
C VAL A 411 7.05 -16.69 -10.04
N GLU A 412 7.78 -16.35 -11.09
CA GLU A 412 7.22 -16.01 -12.39
C GLU A 412 7.98 -16.74 -13.48
N GLY A 413 7.25 -17.19 -14.49
CA GLY A 413 7.87 -17.91 -15.59
C GLY A 413 6.88 -18.43 -16.62
N ARG A 414 7.42 -19.26 -17.50
CA ARG A 414 6.73 -19.93 -18.59
C ARG A 414 7.20 -21.37 -18.72
N VAL A 415 6.28 -22.27 -19.04
CA VAL A 415 6.58 -23.60 -19.58
C VAL A 415 6.19 -23.62 -21.05
N ALA A 416 7.04 -24.19 -21.92
CA ALA A 416 6.70 -24.41 -23.31
C ALA A 416 7.45 -25.62 -23.88
N GLY A 417 6.78 -26.37 -24.78
CA GLY A 417 7.43 -27.41 -25.57
C GLY A 417 6.50 -28.56 -25.96
N THR A 418 7.11 -29.71 -26.22
CA THR A 418 6.46 -30.94 -26.65
C THR A 418 6.71 -32.03 -25.63
N LEU A 419 5.65 -32.69 -25.16
CA LEU A 419 5.72 -33.87 -24.30
C LEU A 419 5.35 -35.13 -25.07
N VAL A 420 5.80 -36.29 -24.61
CA VAL A 420 5.44 -37.59 -25.20
C VAL A 420 4.25 -38.15 -24.44
N THR A 421 3.17 -38.46 -25.15
CA THR A 421 1.99 -39.12 -24.55
C THR A 421 2.06 -40.63 -24.73
N ARG A 422 2.56 -41.05 -25.89
CA ARG A 422 2.78 -42.44 -26.25
C ARG A 422 3.89 -42.52 -27.28
N HIS A 423 4.61 -43.63 -27.29
CA HIS A 423 5.58 -43.92 -28.34
C HIS A 423 5.38 -45.34 -28.89
N GLU A 424 5.74 -45.52 -30.15
CA GLU A 424 5.80 -46.81 -30.83
C GLU A 424 7.26 -47.16 -31.06
N GLU A 425 7.62 -48.42 -30.82
CA GLU A 425 8.99 -48.92 -30.93
C GLU A 425 9.07 -50.05 -31.95
N ASP A 426 10.22 -50.20 -32.59
CA ASP A 426 10.55 -51.36 -33.40
C ASP A 426 11.14 -52.49 -32.56
N ASN A 427 11.34 -53.64 -33.19
CA ASN A 427 11.94 -54.83 -32.56
C ASN A 427 13.41 -54.63 -32.14
N THR A 428 14.03 -53.50 -32.50
CA THR A 428 15.39 -53.10 -32.14
C THR A 428 15.43 -51.98 -31.11
N CYS A 429 14.28 -51.64 -30.50
CA CYS A 429 14.15 -50.54 -29.54
C CYS A 429 14.40 -49.14 -30.13
N GLY A 430 14.26 -49.00 -31.45
CA GLY A 430 14.17 -47.72 -32.13
C GLY A 430 12.77 -47.14 -31.95
N VAL A 431 12.67 -45.88 -31.50
CA VAL A 431 11.39 -45.18 -31.50
C VAL A 431 11.00 -44.93 -32.96
N ILE A 432 9.90 -45.53 -33.39
CA ILE A 432 9.33 -45.35 -34.72
C ILE A 432 8.55 -44.03 -34.77
N LYS A 433 7.77 -43.77 -33.72
CA LYS A 433 6.83 -42.65 -33.69
C LYS A 433 6.57 -42.18 -32.27
N HIS A 434 6.62 -40.87 -32.07
CA HIS A 434 6.00 -40.24 -30.90
C HIS A 434 4.59 -39.76 -31.25
N ILE A 435 3.66 -40.04 -30.35
CA ILE A 435 2.44 -39.27 -30.19
C ILE A 435 2.76 -38.24 -29.11
N THR A 436 2.53 -36.98 -29.43
CA THR A 436 2.98 -35.86 -28.61
C THR A 436 1.84 -34.92 -28.26
N THR A 437 2.05 -34.14 -27.21
CA THR A 437 1.18 -33.01 -26.85
C THR A 437 2.02 -31.73 -26.77
N GLN A 438 1.52 -30.65 -27.37
CA GLN A 438 2.10 -29.32 -27.25
C GLN A 438 1.63 -28.68 -25.96
N VAL A 439 2.57 -28.14 -25.18
CA VAL A 439 2.27 -27.55 -23.88
C VAL A 439 2.74 -26.10 -23.82
N HIS A 440 1.92 -25.24 -23.23
CA HIS A 440 2.27 -23.87 -22.91
C HIS A 440 1.57 -23.42 -21.63
N ALA A 441 2.30 -22.79 -20.71
CA ALA A 441 1.73 -22.19 -19.52
C ALA A 441 2.55 -20.96 -19.13
N ASP A 442 1.91 -19.81 -18.91
CA ASP A 442 2.52 -18.70 -18.18
C ASP A 442 2.06 -18.76 -16.72
N PHE A 443 2.93 -18.42 -15.78
CA PHE A 443 2.59 -18.44 -14.36
C PHE A 443 3.24 -17.29 -13.59
N SER A 444 2.47 -16.75 -12.65
CA SER A 444 2.90 -15.75 -11.68
C SER A 444 2.19 -16.05 -10.37
N LEU A 445 2.89 -16.59 -9.37
CA LEU A 445 2.27 -17.03 -8.11
C LEU A 445 3.23 -16.93 -6.93
N LEU A 446 2.65 -17.10 -5.74
CA LEU A 446 3.42 -17.40 -4.52
C LEU A 446 3.61 -18.90 -4.39
N VAL A 447 4.82 -19.31 -4.03
CA VAL A 447 5.13 -20.69 -3.65
C VAL A 447 5.61 -20.74 -2.22
N LYS A 448 5.23 -21.79 -1.49
CA LYS A 448 5.67 -21.98 -0.12
C LYS A 448 7.16 -22.34 -0.09
N ARG A 449 7.92 -21.75 0.84
CA ARG A 449 9.32 -22.12 1.11
C ARG A 449 9.41 -23.21 2.16
#